data_AF-A0A1I7VGX8-F1
#
_entry.id   AF-A0A1I7VGX8-F1
#
_cell.length_a   1.000
_cell.length_b   1.000
_cell.length_c   1.000
_cell.angle_alpha   90.00
_cell.angle_beta   90.00
_cell.angle_gamma   90.00
#
_symmetry.space_group_name_H-M   'P 1'
#
loop_
_entity.id
_entity.type
_entity.pdbx_description
1 polymer ?
#
loop_
_entity_poly.entity_id
_entity_poly.type
_entity_poly.pdbx_seq_one_letter_code
_entity_poly.pdbx_strand_id
1 'polypeptide(L)'
;MKFLAVLAESGAADTLSKITEFVAKLCKDKVTLRITSDAMYLLNPCPLANNGNYLQIRLNVAEFFSTYIMGGVSEEFNEIYMEVEKDYLFKSMNVKDRSTKIRLVKPGNVPHLKVEQRSCGMTHELPVVLIPTKYWKTYDMPALNNISVALYLPPLSTIRSLVTSFKNMGVKYLEIKGSRKGELQFCGDLDMANIVVHFSNLSVVSLENGHVSDTDDPGVLRTVRVDIRAVYHLLRSFPSLFTMSRTLLRIVPEKMVVFSVEQNEASLLYFVSGMA
;
A
#
# COMPACT_ATOMS: atom_id res chain seq x y z
N MET A 1 17.51 -19.85 -6.23
CA MET A 1 17.09 -18.65 -5.48
C MET A 1 17.97 -18.43 -4.26
N LYS A 2 18.45 -17.20 -4.06
CA LYS A 2 19.22 -16.76 -2.89
C LYS A 2 18.75 -15.35 -2.52
N PHE A 3 18.63 -15.05 -1.24
CA PHE A 3 18.28 -13.71 -0.77
C PHE A 3 18.94 -13.44 0.58
N LEU A 4 19.57 -12.27 0.69
CA LEU A 4 20.15 -11.73 1.90
C LEU A 4 20.05 -10.21 1.84
N ALA A 5 19.47 -9.61 2.87
CA ALA A 5 19.40 -8.17 3.05
C ALA A 5 19.85 -7.81 4.47
N VAL A 6 20.55 -6.70 4.63
CA VAL A 6 20.91 -6.11 5.92
C VAL A 6 20.37 -4.69 5.92
N LEU A 7 19.60 -4.33 6.93
CA LEU A 7 19.03 -2.99 7.03
C LEU A 7 20.14 -1.94 7.18
N ALA A 8 19.88 -0.72 6.70
CA ALA A 8 20.75 0.42 7.00
C ALA A 8 20.66 0.79 8.50
N GLU A 9 21.73 1.34 9.07
CA GLU A 9 21.79 1.68 10.51
C GLU A 9 20.85 2.85 10.89
N SER A 10 20.48 3.69 9.92
CA SER A 10 19.69 4.90 10.11
C SER A 10 18.19 4.64 10.11
N GLY A 11 17.62 4.19 11.24
CA GLY A 11 16.17 4.14 11.44
C GLY A 11 15.39 3.13 10.58
N ALA A 12 16.03 2.42 9.65
CA ALA A 12 15.38 1.46 8.75
C ALA A 12 14.66 0.34 9.50
N ALA A 13 15.17 -0.09 10.67
CA ALA A 13 14.50 -1.07 11.52
C ALA A 13 13.17 -0.55 12.08
N ASP A 14 13.11 0.71 12.51
CA ASP A 14 11.88 1.37 12.96
C ASP A 14 10.89 1.52 11.79
N THR A 15 11.37 1.99 10.64
CA THR A 15 10.54 2.11 9.42
C THR A 15 9.97 0.75 9.01
N LEU A 16 10.78 -0.30 8.94
CA LEU A 16 10.32 -1.64 8.58
C LEU A 16 9.34 -2.20 9.60
N SER A 17 9.57 -1.98 10.90
CA SER A 17 8.63 -2.38 11.96
C SER A 17 7.27 -1.70 11.79
N LYS A 18 7.22 -0.40 11.49
CA LYS A 18 5.97 0.33 11.24
C LYS A 18 5.27 -0.14 9.97
N ILE A 19 6.03 -0.43 8.92
CA ILE A 19 5.51 -0.97 7.65
C ILE A 19 4.90 -2.36 7.86
N THR A 20 5.60 -3.26 8.55
CA THR A 20 5.10 -4.60 8.83
C THR A 20 3.89 -4.58 9.77
N GLU A 21 3.85 -3.66 10.75
CA GLU A 21 2.65 -3.42 11.58
C GLU A 21 1.45 -2.99 10.73
N PHE A 22 1.67 -2.03 9.83
CA PHE A 22 0.63 -1.54 8.94
C PHE A 22 0.10 -2.63 8.01
N VAL A 23 0.98 -3.43 7.42
CA VAL A 23 0.64 -4.60 6.60
C VAL A 23 -0.14 -5.62 7.42
N ALA A 24 0.26 -5.91 8.66
CA ALA A 24 -0.42 -6.85 9.54
C ALA A 24 -1.86 -6.42 9.88
N LYS A 25 -2.14 -5.11 9.92
CA LYS A 25 -3.49 -4.55 10.14
C LYS A 25 -4.37 -4.58 8.89
N LEU A 26 -3.78 -4.57 7.68
CA LEU A 26 -4.52 -4.52 6.41
C LEU A 26 -4.70 -5.88 5.73
N CYS A 27 -3.74 -6.79 5.86
CA CYS A 27 -3.81 -8.11 5.25
C CYS A 27 -4.66 -9.05 6.11
N LYS A 28 -5.28 -10.05 5.48
CA LYS A 28 -6.10 -11.05 6.21
C LYS A 28 -5.24 -12.04 6.98
N ASP A 29 -4.44 -12.83 6.28
CA ASP A 29 -3.62 -13.90 6.88
C ASP A 29 -2.15 -13.84 6.43
N LYS A 30 -1.92 -13.54 5.15
CA LYS A 30 -0.57 -13.53 4.58
C LYS A 30 -0.29 -12.23 3.84
N VAL A 31 0.99 -11.91 3.73
CA VAL A 31 1.52 -10.89 2.83
C VAL A 31 2.48 -11.55 1.84
N THR A 32 2.50 -11.05 0.61
CA THR A 32 3.47 -11.48 -0.39
C THR A 32 4.67 -10.56 -0.39
N LEU A 33 5.87 -11.13 -0.29
CA LEU A 33 7.12 -10.44 -0.53
C LEU A 33 7.57 -10.70 -1.96
N ARG A 34 7.78 -9.63 -2.73
CA ARG A 34 8.45 -9.69 -4.04
C ARG A 34 9.82 -9.03 -3.91
N ILE A 35 10.86 -9.78 -4.22
CA ILE A 35 12.26 -9.36 -4.15
C ILE A 35 12.77 -9.17 -5.58
N THR A 36 13.16 -7.95 -5.92
CA THR A 36 13.84 -7.61 -7.17
C THR A 36 15.22 -7.04 -6.88
N SER A 37 16.01 -6.74 -7.91
CA SER A 37 17.36 -6.18 -7.75
C SER A 37 17.37 -4.74 -7.23
N ASP A 38 16.30 -3.98 -7.48
CA ASP A 38 16.18 -2.55 -7.17
C ASP A 38 15.22 -2.27 -6.00
N ALA A 39 14.37 -3.22 -5.64
CA ALA A 39 13.33 -3.03 -4.64
C ALA A 39 12.93 -4.30 -3.91
N MET A 40 12.43 -4.11 -2.69
CA MET A 40 11.67 -5.10 -1.94
C MET A 40 10.23 -4.62 -1.83
N TYR A 41 9.28 -5.46 -2.22
CA TYR A 41 7.86 -5.13 -2.21
C TYR A 41 7.11 -5.97 -1.18
N LEU A 42 6.20 -5.33 -0.44
CA LEU A 42 5.17 -5.99 0.35
C LEU A 42 3.83 -5.79 -0.36
N LEU A 43 3.24 -6.89 -0.81
CA LEU A 43 2.04 -6.92 -1.63
C LEU A 43 0.89 -7.62 -0.90
N ASN A 44 -0.29 -7.01 -0.97
CA ASN A 44 -1.56 -7.69 -0.71
C ASN A 44 -2.34 -7.71 -2.03
N PRO A 45 -2.13 -8.73 -2.87
CA PRO A 45 -2.91 -8.91 -4.08
C PRO A 45 -4.33 -9.31 -3.66
N CYS A 46 -5.31 -8.49 -3.99
CA CYS A 46 -6.70 -8.92 -3.97
C CYS A 46 -7.24 -8.72 -5.38
N PRO A 47 -7.86 -9.75 -6.00
CA PRO A 47 -8.49 -9.56 -7.28
C PRO A 47 -9.55 -8.46 -7.14
N LEU A 48 -9.33 -7.32 -7.79
CA LEU A 48 -10.27 -6.20 -7.81
C LEU A 48 -11.68 -6.64 -8.25
N ALA A 49 -11.77 -7.75 -9.01
CA ALA A 49 -13.01 -8.42 -9.41
C ALA A 49 -13.94 -8.84 -8.26
N ASN A 50 -13.42 -9.00 -7.03
CA ASN A 50 -14.21 -9.32 -5.84
C ASN A 50 -14.39 -8.10 -4.91
N ASN A 51 -14.34 -6.89 -5.47
CA ASN A 51 -14.35 -5.62 -4.73
C ASN A 51 -13.22 -5.57 -3.68
N GLY A 52 -12.10 -6.20 -4.04
CA GLY A 52 -10.91 -6.30 -3.23
C GLY A 52 -10.12 -5.00 -3.21
N ASN A 53 -9.20 -4.90 -2.25
CA ASN A 53 -8.23 -3.81 -2.18
C ASN A 53 -6.85 -4.35 -2.57
N TYR A 54 -6.10 -3.58 -3.34
CA TYR A 54 -4.70 -3.90 -3.64
C TYR A 54 -3.80 -3.01 -2.78
N LEU A 55 -2.81 -3.61 -2.10
CA LEU A 55 -1.77 -2.89 -1.38
C LEU A 55 -0.41 -3.23 -1.99
N GLN A 56 0.40 -2.21 -2.19
CA GLN A 56 1.81 -2.35 -2.51
C GLN A 56 2.61 -1.34 -1.70
N ILE A 57 3.64 -1.83 -1.01
CA ILE A 57 4.67 -1.02 -0.38
C ILE A 57 5.98 -1.37 -1.06
N ARG A 58 6.67 -0.37 -1.60
CA ARG A 58 7.98 -0.54 -2.24
C ARG A 58 9.04 0.05 -1.33
N LEU A 59 10.06 -0.74 -1.01
CA LEU A 59 11.28 -0.30 -0.33
C LEU A 59 12.39 -0.20 -1.37
N ASN A 60 13.01 0.97 -1.48
CA ASN A 60 14.12 1.19 -2.41
C ASN A 60 15.39 0.52 -1.87
N VAL A 61 16.01 -0.36 -2.66
CA VAL A 61 17.18 -1.10 -2.20
C VAL A 61 18.34 -0.18 -1.84
N ALA A 62 18.60 0.84 -2.67
CA ALA A 62 19.74 1.72 -2.54
C ALA A 62 19.70 2.57 -1.26
N GLU A 63 18.50 2.88 -0.78
CA GLU A 63 18.29 3.76 0.38
C GLU A 63 18.04 2.97 1.67
N PHE A 64 17.42 1.77 1.57
CA PHE A 64 16.89 1.06 2.74
C PHE A 64 17.84 -0.01 3.31
N PHE A 65 18.76 -0.54 2.49
CA PHE A 65 19.62 -1.66 2.87
C PHE A 65 21.10 -1.31 2.72
N SER A 66 21.90 -1.69 3.72
CA SER A 66 23.36 -1.57 3.69
C SER A 66 24.03 -2.70 2.90
N THR A 67 23.35 -3.85 2.80
CA THR A 67 23.79 -4.98 1.98
C THR A 67 22.56 -5.65 1.41
N TYR A 68 22.56 -5.91 0.11
CA TYR A 68 21.46 -6.56 -0.56
C TYR A 68 21.99 -7.50 -1.65
N ILE A 69 21.73 -8.79 -1.48
CA ILE A 69 22.18 -9.86 -2.36
C ILE A 69 20.96 -10.70 -2.70
N MET A 70 20.65 -10.78 -3.99
CA MET A 70 19.57 -11.61 -4.48
C MET A 70 20.01 -12.38 -5.73
N GLY A 71 19.46 -13.58 -5.90
CA GLY A 71 19.51 -14.34 -7.14
C GLY A 71 18.18 -15.03 -7.34
N GLY A 72 17.49 -14.75 -8.44
CA GLY A 72 16.13 -15.22 -8.72
C GLY A 72 16.06 -16.70 -9.10
N VAL A 73 15.06 -17.04 -9.92
CA VAL A 73 14.84 -18.39 -10.44
C VAL A 73 15.79 -18.68 -11.61
N SER A 74 15.96 -17.70 -12.50
CA SER A 74 16.86 -17.72 -13.66
C SER A 74 17.25 -16.29 -14.04
N GLU A 75 18.06 -16.11 -15.10
CA GLU A 75 18.38 -14.78 -15.64
C GLU A 75 17.15 -14.07 -16.21
N GLU A 76 16.26 -14.81 -16.88
CA GLU A 76 14.98 -14.30 -17.40
C GLU A 76 13.99 -13.97 -16.26
N PHE A 77 13.94 -14.82 -15.24
CA PHE A 77 13.06 -14.67 -14.08
C PHE A 77 13.87 -14.33 -12.83
N ASN A 78 14.55 -13.18 -12.87
CA ASN A 78 15.43 -12.74 -11.79
C ASN A 78 14.68 -12.04 -10.64
N GLU A 79 13.59 -12.66 -10.19
CA GLU A 79 12.79 -12.19 -9.05
C GLU A 79 12.50 -13.36 -8.09
N ILE A 80 12.09 -13.04 -6.86
CA ILE A 80 11.63 -14.04 -5.89
C ILE A 80 10.30 -13.57 -5.30
N TYR A 81 9.28 -14.41 -5.44
CA TYR A 81 7.98 -14.22 -4.81
C TYR A 81 7.79 -15.24 -3.71
N MET A 82 7.39 -14.76 -2.53
CA MET A 82 7.11 -15.64 -1.40
C MET A 82 5.99 -15.09 -0.55
N GLU A 83 5.14 -15.98 -0.02
CA GLU A 83 4.15 -15.63 0.99
C GLU A 83 4.69 -15.90 2.39
N VAL A 84 4.41 -14.99 3.31
CA VAL A 84 4.71 -15.11 4.74
C VAL A 84 3.47 -14.71 5.55
N GLU A 85 3.28 -15.34 6.71
CA GLU A 85 2.22 -14.97 7.64
C GLU A 85 2.51 -13.54 8.19
N LYS A 86 1.49 -12.68 8.12
CA LYS A 86 1.67 -11.23 8.34
C LYS A 86 2.04 -10.91 9.79
N ASP A 87 1.47 -11.62 10.76
CA ASP A 87 1.68 -11.34 12.18
C ASP A 87 3.05 -11.85 12.65
N TYR A 88 3.52 -12.96 12.10
CA TYR A 88 4.86 -13.48 12.33
C TYR A 88 5.93 -12.57 11.72
N LEU A 89 5.69 -12.04 10.52
CA LEU A 89 6.59 -11.04 9.94
C LEU A 89 6.68 -9.80 10.83
N PHE A 90 5.53 -9.25 11.26
CA PHE A 90 5.51 -8.10 12.16
C PHE A 90 6.22 -8.38 13.50
N LYS A 91 5.91 -9.51 14.17
CA LYS A 91 6.51 -9.88 15.45
C LYS A 91 8.01 -10.18 15.37
N SER A 92 8.53 -10.49 14.19
CA SER A 92 9.95 -10.75 13.99
C SER A 92 10.81 -9.47 13.91
N MET A 93 10.17 -8.29 13.89
CA MET A 93 10.86 -7.00 13.84
C MET A 93 11.05 -6.44 15.26
N ASN A 94 12.22 -5.86 15.51
CA ASN A 94 12.52 -5.13 16.74
C ASN A 94 13.13 -3.77 16.41
N VAL A 95 12.40 -2.72 16.78
CA VAL A 95 12.75 -1.32 16.53
C VAL A 95 14.11 -0.92 17.12
N LYS A 96 14.54 -1.56 18.22
CA LYS A 96 15.78 -1.22 18.92
C LYS A 96 17.03 -1.87 18.30
N ASP A 97 16.85 -2.82 17.40
CA ASP A 97 17.97 -3.52 16.79
C ASP A 97 18.55 -2.71 15.62
N ARG A 98 19.87 -2.52 15.62
CA ARG A 98 20.58 -1.74 14.59
C ARG A 98 21.26 -2.62 13.55
N SER A 99 21.09 -3.94 13.63
CA SER A 99 21.85 -4.93 12.85
C SER A 99 20.96 -6.08 12.41
N THR A 100 19.78 -5.73 11.90
CA THR A 100 18.79 -6.70 11.44
C THR A 100 19.18 -7.21 10.05
N LYS A 101 19.37 -8.51 9.96
CA LYS A 101 19.70 -9.25 8.75
C LYS A 101 18.55 -10.19 8.40
N ILE A 102 18.07 -10.12 7.17
CA ILE A 102 16.98 -10.93 6.65
C ILE A 102 17.56 -11.82 5.55
N ARG A 103 17.34 -13.13 5.59
CA ARG A 103 17.82 -14.04 4.55
C ARG A 103 16.86 -15.19 4.28
N LEU A 104 16.79 -15.59 3.03
CA LEU A 104 16.08 -16.81 2.63
C LEU A 104 16.99 -18.02 2.89
N VAL A 105 16.53 -18.94 3.72
CA VAL A 105 17.20 -20.20 4.04
C VAL A 105 16.28 -21.37 3.73
N LYS A 106 16.86 -22.56 3.52
CA LYS A 106 16.09 -23.79 3.31
C LYS A 106 16.60 -24.87 4.27
N PRO A 107 16.31 -24.76 5.58
CA PRO A 107 16.60 -25.85 6.51
C PRO A 107 15.76 -27.07 6.11
N GLY A 108 16.43 -28.16 5.74
CA GLY A 108 15.75 -29.35 5.21
C GLY A 108 15.04 -29.07 3.88
N ASN A 109 13.72 -29.31 3.82
CA ASN A 109 12.95 -29.14 2.58
C ASN A 109 11.96 -27.97 2.58
N VAL A 110 11.86 -27.20 3.67
CA VAL A 110 10.91 -26.08 3.79
C VAL A 110 11.68 -24.75 3.77
N PRO A 111 11.38 -23.83 2.83
CA PRO A 111 12.01 -22.53 2.80
C PRO A 111 11.52 -21.65 3.96
N HIS A 112 12.43 -20.90 4.56
CA HIS A 112 12.15 -19.98 5.67
C HIS A 112 12.82 -18.63 5.41
N LEU A 113 12.17 -17.56 5.85
CA LEU A 113 12.75 -16.24 5.99
C LEU A 113 13.34 -16.12 7.39
N LYS A 114 14.67 -16.09 7.48
CA LYS A 114 15.38 -15.95 8.73
C LYS A 114 15.69 -14.48 9.00
N VAL A 115 15.21 -13.96 10.12
CA VAL A 115 15.45 -12.59 10.61
C VAL A 115 16.37 -12.69 11.82
N GLU A 116 17.61 -12.23 11.66
CA GLU A 116 18.68 -12.27 12.66
C GLU A 116 18.93 -10.85 13.17
N GLN A 117 18.75 -10.62 14.47
CA GLN A 117 18.85 -9.32 15.11
C GLN A 117 19.99 -9.36 16.14
N ARG A 118 21.19 -8.98 15.71
CA ARG A 118 22.41 -9.28 16.48
C ARG A 118 22.51 -8.43 17.75
N SER A 119 22.03 -7.20 17.74
CA SER A 119 22.13 -6.30 18.90
C SER A 119 21.32 -6.80 20.08
N CYS A 120 20.23 -7.52 19.82
CA CYS A 120 19.39 -8.12 20.85
C CYS A 120 19.51 -9.66 20.96
N GLY A 121 20.38 -10.29 20.17
CA GLY A 121 20.61 -11.73 20.20
C GLY A 121 19.40 -12.58 19.77
N MET A 122 18.44 -11.99 19.05
CA MET A 122 17.21 -12.67 18.62
C MET A 122 17.33 -13.22 17.21
N THR A 123 16.67 -14.35 16.97
CA THR A 123 16.60 -14.97 15.65
C THR A 123 15.22 -15.57 15.46
N HIS A 124 14.54 -15.14 14.40
CA HIS A 124 13.23 -15.65 14.00
C HIS A 124 13.37 -16.41 12.69
N GLU A 125 12.76 -17.59 12.61
CA GLU A 125 12.68 -18.37 11.38
C GLU A 125 11.21 -18.49 10.97
N LEU A 126 10.84 -17.78 9.91
CA LEU A 126 9.46 -17.68 9.44
C LEU A 126 9.26 -18.63 8.26
N PRO A 127 8.37 -19.63 8.32
CA PRO A 127 8.10 -20.47 7.16
C PRO A 127 7.52 -19.61 6.03
N VAL A 128 7.98 -19.85 4.80
CA VAL A 128 7.48 -19.14 3.62
C VAL A 128 7.00 -20.12 2.55
N VAL A 129 6.10 -19.66 1.70
CA VAL A 129 5.66 -20.40 0.51
C VAL A 129 6.20 -19.68 -0.72
N LEU A 130 7.11 -20.32 -1.44
CA LEU A 130 7.63 -19.78 -2.70
C LEU A 130 6.56 -19.87 -3.79
N ILE A 131 6.30 -18.77 -4.49
CA ILE A 131 5.25 -18.68 -5.51
C ILE A 131 5.84 -19.06 -6.88
N PRO A 132 5.30 -20.07 -7.58
CA PRO A 132 5.71 -20.43 -8.93
C PRO A 132 5.54 -19.30 -9.95
N THR A 133 6.47 -19.20 -10.90
CA THR A 133 6.51 -18.16 -11.95
C THR A 133 5.21 -18.00 -12.74
N LYS A 134 4.50 -19.10 -13.00
CA LYS A 134 3.20 -19.09 -13.69
C LYS A 134 2.12 -18.24 -13.01
N TYR A 135 2.25 -17.96 -11.72
CA TYR A 135 1.29 -17.15 -10.96
C TYR A 135 1.75 -15.70 -10.77
N TRP A 136 2.97 -15.32 -11.14
CA TRP A 136 3.49 -13.98 -10.83
C TRP A 136 2.63 -12.85 -11.40
N LYS A 137 2.02 -13.05 -12.57
CA LYS A 137 1.10 -12.09 -13.19
C LYS A 137 -0.12 -11.73 -12.32
N THR A 138 -0.52 -12.58 -11.38
CA THR A 138 -1.65 -12.27 -10.48
C THR A 138 -1.30 -11.24 -9.40
N TYR A 139 -0.02 -10.91 -9.27
CA TYR A 139 0.51 -9.94 -8.30
C TYR A 139 0.84 -8.59 -8.94
N ASP A 140 0.66 -8.48 -10.26
CA ASP A 140 0.90 -7.24 -10.97
C ASP A 140 -0.06 -6.15 -10.49
N MET A 141 0.47 -4.93 -10.45
CA MET A 141 -0.32 -3.75 -10.14
C MET A 141 -1.46 -3.61 -11.16
N PRO A 142 -2.70 -3.32 -10.71
CA PRO A 142 -3.80 -3.05 -11.62
C PRO A 142 -3.49 -1.91 -12.59
N ALA A 143 -3.90 -2.07 -13.85
CA ALA A 143 -3.71 -1.04 -14.86
C ALA A 143 -4.51 0.24 -14.51
N LEU A 144 -3.79 1.35 -14.35
CA LEU A 144 -4.34 2.67 -14.06
C LEU A 144 -4.72 3.40 -15.35
N ASN A 145 -5.80 2.96 -15.98
CA ASN A 145 -6.32 3.60 -17.18
C ASN A 145 -7.43 4.59 -16.82
N ASN A 146 -7.55 5.68 -17.58
CA ASN A 146 -8.64 6.68 -17.48
C ASN A 146 -8.73 7.38 -16.11
N ILE A 147 -7.59 7.74 -15.52
CA ILE A 147 -7.57 8.64 -14.36
C ILE A 147 -8.17 9.98 -14.79
N SER A 148 -9.21 10.45 -14.10
CA SER A 148 -9.86 11.72 -14.42
C SER A 148 -9.49 12.85 -13.47
N VAL A 149 -9.12 12.51 -12.23
CA VAL A 149 -8.74 13.48 -11.19
C VAL A 149 -7.56 12.94 -10.42
N ALA A 150 -6.56 13.79 -10.20
CA ALA A 150 -5.45 13.55 -9.29
C ALA A 150 -5.24 14.79 -8.43
N LEU A 151 -5.40 14.68 -7.11
CA LEU A 151 -5.27 15.80 -6.18
C LEU A 151 -4.67 15.34 -4.85
N TYR A 152 -3.99 16.26 -4.17
CA TYR A 152 -3.47 16.00 -2.82
C TYR A 152 -4.60 16.06 -1.79
N LEU A 153 -4.64 15.07 -0.90
CA LEU A 153 -5.62 15.04 0.18
C LEU A 153 -5.38 16.19 1.17
N PRO A 154 -6.45 16.68 1.82
CA PRO A 154 -6.34 17.44 3.06
C PRO A 154 -5.57 16.64 4.13
N PRO A 155 -5.22 17.25 5.28
CA PRO A 155 -4.54 16.55 6.36
C PRO A 155 -5.21 15.22 6.69
N LEU A 156 -4.45 14.12 6.61
CA LEU A 156 -4.99 12.77 6.82
C LEU A 156 -5.66 12.58 8.18
N SER A 157 -5.27 13.36 9.21
CA SER A 157 -5.96 13.37 10.51
C SER A 157 -7.42 13.81 10.36
N THR A 158 -7.68 14.85 9.57
CA THR A 158 -9.03 15.35 9.27
C THR A 158 -9.83 14.29 8.51
N ILE A 159 -9.25 13.70 7.46
CA ILE A 159 -9.91 12.67 6.66
C ILE A 159 -10.17 11.41 7.49
N ARG A 160 -9.22 11.00 8.34
CA ARG A 160 -9.36 9.88 9.27
C ARG A 160 -10.52 10.10 10.24
N SER A 161 -10.60 11.28 10.87
CA SER A 161 -11.70 11.61 11.78
C SER A 161 -13.04 11.60 11.05
N LEU A 162 -13.11 12.20 9.85
CA LEU A 162 -14.31 12.23 9.02
C LEU A 162 -14.81 10.82 8.68
N VAL A 163 -13.96 9.98 8.11
CA VAL A 163 -14.31 8.60 7.72
C VAL A 163 -14.66 7.75 8.94
N THR A 164 -14.01 8.00 10.08
CA THR A 164 -14.36 7.35 11.36
C THR A 164 -15.77 7.73 11.80
N SER A 165 -16.13 9.01 11.75
CA SER A 165 -17.46 9.48 12.09
C SER A 165 -18.53 8.89 11.17
N PHE A 166 -18.31 8.90 9.85
CA PHE A 166 -19.24 8.31 8.89
C PHE A 166 -19.48 6.82 9.17
N LYS A 167 -18.41 6.06 9.41
CA LYS A 167 -18.51 4.64 9.77
C LYS A 167 -19.30 4.44 11.06
N ASN A 168 -19.04 5.25 12.09
CA ASN A 168 -19.74 5.16 13.38
C ASN A 168 -21.22 5.54 13.27
N MET A 169 -21.59 6.41 12.32
CA MET A 169 -22.97 6.77 12.01
C MET A 169 -23.71 5.69 11.22
N GLY A 170 -23.02 4.62 10.78
CA GLY A 170 -23.63 3.51 10.04
C GLY A 170 -23.57 3.62 8.52
N VAL A 171 -22.86 4.62 7.97
CA VAL A 171 -22.59 4.72 6.54
C VAL A 171 -21.87 3.43 6.10
N LYS A 172 -22.39 2.75 5.08
CA LYS A 172 -21.79 1.52 4.53
C LYS A 172 -20.91 1.82 3.31
N TYR A 173 -21.30 2.80 2.51
CA TYR A 173 -20.64 3.18 1.28
C TYR A 173 -20.29 4.66 1.33
N LEU A 174 -19.06 4.97 0.91
CA LEU A 174 -18.53 6.31 0.85
C LEU A 174 -18.47 6.72 -0.62
N GLU A 175 -19.15 7.79 -1.01
CA GLU A 175 -18.92 8.41 -2.32
C GLU A 175 -17.79 9.42 -2.19
N ILE A 176 -16.75 9.24 -3.00
CA ILE A 176 -15.63 10.17 -3.10
C ILE A 176 -15.74 10.88 -4.43
N LYS A 177 -15.94 12.20 -4.39
CA LYS A 177 -16.11 13.04 -5.59
C LYS A 177 -14.96 14.03 -5.67
N GLY A 178 -14.29 14.15 -6.81
CA GLY A 178 -13.22 15.12 -7.00
C GLY A 178 -13.35 15.87 -8.31
N SER A 179 -12.81 17.08 -8.39
CA SER A 179 -12.73 17.85 -9.65
C SER A 179 -11.29 18.26 -9.97
N ARG A 180 -11.05 18.67 -11.21
CA ARG A 180 -9.76 19.23 -11.65
C ARG A 180 -9.56 20.68 -11.21
N LYS A 181 -10.54 21.28 -10.49
CA LYS A 181 -10.44 22.59 -9.83
C LYS A 181 -9.98 22.51 -8.36
N GLY A 182 -9.65 21.32 -7.87
CA GLY A 182 -9.19 21.14 -6.48
C GLY A 182 -10.35 21.09 -5.48
N GLU A 183 -11.53 20.65 -5.93
CA GLU A 183 -12.65 20.32 -5.06
C GLU A 183 -12.67 18.82 -4.76
N LEU A 184 -12.94 18.46 -3.53
CA LEU A 184 -13.09 17.08 -3.06
C LEU A 184 -14.30 17.00 -2.12
N GLN A 185 -15.13 15.99 -2.31
CA GLN A 185 -16.30 15.74 -1.48
C GLN A 185 -16.31 14.30 -1.00
N PHE A 186 -16.67 14.13 0.27
CA PHE A 186 -17.00 12.83 0.84
C PHE A 186 -18.49 12.84 1.17
N CYS A 187 -19.25 11.96 0.51
CA CYS A 187 -20.67 11.80 0.76
C CYS A 187 -20.95 10.45 1.44
N GLY A 188 -21.80 10.45 2.46
CA GLY A 188 -22.29 9.26 3.13
C GLY A 188 -23.81 9.27 3.17
N ASP A 189 -24.41 8.22 2.62
CA ASP A 189 -25.86 8.00 2.68
C ASP A 189 -26.25 7.23 3.94
N LEU A 190 -27.24 7.76 4.66
CA LEU A 190 -27.95 7.14 5.77
C LEU A 190 -29.44 7.08 5.43
N ASP A 191 -30.18 6.22 6.11
CA ASP A 191 -31.61 6.00 5.82
C ASP A 191 -32.47 7.28 5.89
N MET A 192 -32.08 8.25 6.73
CA MET A 192 -32.82 9.50 6.95
C MET A 192 -32.04 10.77 6.60
N ALA A 193 -30.79 10.66 6.14
CA ALA A 193 -29.96 11.83 5.84
C ALA A 193 -28.84 11.50 4.85
N ASN A 194 -28.47 12.47 4.01
CA ASN A 194 -27.22 12.43 3.27
C ASN A 194 -26.26 13.44 3.90
N ILE A 195 -25.05 12.99 4.22
CA ILE A 195 -23.99 13.84 4.75
C ILE A 195 -23.00 14.11 3.62
N VAL A 196 -22.78 15.37 3.29
CA VAL A 196 -21.74 15.80 2.35
C VAL A 196 -20.75 16.70 3.06
N VAL A 197 -19.47 16.35 2.98
CA VAL A 197 -18.37 17.18 3.48
C VAL A 197 -17.53 17.65 2.30
N HIS A 198 -17.36 18.97 2.22
CA HIS A 198 -16.68 19.64 1.12
C HIS A 198 -15.28 20.10 1.53
N PHE A 199 -14.31 19.86 0.65
CA PHE A 199 -12.97 20.40 0.70
C PHE A 199 -12.70 21.15 -0.60
N SER A 200 -12.05 22.30 -0.50
CA SER A 200 -11.76 23.19 -1.63
C SER A 200 -10.32 23.66 -1.55
N ASN A 201 -9.82 24.25 -2.64
CA ASN A 201 -8.46 24.79 -2.75
C ASN A 201 -7.37 23.71 -2.56
N LEU A 202 -7.62 22.49 -3.05
CA LEU A 202 -6.63 21.41 -3.02
C LEU A 202 -5.71 21.49 -4.23
N SER A 203 -4.43 21.14 -4.01
CA SER A 203 -3.44 21.07 -5.08
C SER A 203 -3.75 19.92 -6.03
N VAL A 204 -3.95 20.23 -7.30
CA VAL A 204 -4.22 19.25 -8.38
C VAL A 204 -2.91 18.91 -9.08
N VAL A 205 -2.77 17.64 -9.47
CA VAL A 205 -1.65 17.17 -10.30
C VAL A 205 -2.12 17.09 -11.76
N SER A 206 -1.39 17.76 -12.65
CA SER A 206 -1.65 17.69 -14.10
C SER A 206 -1.51 16.25 -14.59
N LEU A 207 -2.55 15.76 -15.26
CA LEU A 207 -2.57 14.43 -15.87
C LEU A 207 -2.03 14.56 -17.30
N GLU A 208 -0.74 14.35 -17.50
CA GLU A 208 -0.10 14.59 -18.81
C GLU A 208 -0.48 13.57 -19.91
N ASN A 209 -1.16 12.45 -19.59
CA ASN A 209 -1.30 11.31 -20.53
C ASN A 209 -2.69 10.65 -20.59
N GLY A 210 -3.77 11.37 -20.30
CA GLY A 210 -5.13 10.86 -20.55
C GLY A 210 -5.69 11.47 -21.82
N HIS A 211 -6.44 10.70 -22.63
CA HIS A 211 -7.42 11.24 -23.58
C HIS A 211 -8.48 12.04 -22.80
N VAL A 212 -8.11 13.21 -22.30
CA VAL A 212 -9.03 14.22 -21.84
C VAL A 212 -9.51 14.85 -23.14
N SER A 213 -10.72 14.54 -23.55
CA SER A 213 -11.37 15.41 -24.53
C SER A 213 -11.33 16.82 -23.95
N ASP A 214 -10.63 17.75 -24.60
CA ASP A 214 -10.50 19.17 -24.22
C ASP A 214 -11.84 19.89 -24.00
N THR A 215 -12.96 19.20 -24.24
CA THR A 215 -14.35 19.64 -24.03
C THR A 215 -14.90 19.38 -22.63
N ASP A 216 -14.17 18.69 -21.75
CA ASP A 216 -14.69 18.28 -20.45
C ASP A 216 -14.50 19.41 -19.41
N ASP A 217 -15.57 19.90 -18.78
CA ASP A 217 -15.50 21.02 -17.82
C ASP A 217 -14.63 20.61 -16.60
N PRO A 218 -13.55 21.36 -16.30
CA PRO A 218 -12.66 21.04 -15.19
C PRO A 218 -13.35 21.08 -13.81
N GLY A 219 -14.52 21.73 -13.71
CA GLY A 219 -15.35 21.75 -12.50
C GLY A 219 -16.19 20.50 -12.28
N VAL A 220 -16.31 19.61 -13.25
CA VAL A 220 -17.15 18.40 -13.12
C VAL A 220 -16.58 17.49 -12.03
N LEU A 221 -17.43 17.15 -11.08
CA LEU A 221 -17.13 16.20 -10.01
C LEU A 221 -17.19 14.77 -10.54
N ARG A 222 -16.04 14.10 -10.49
CA ARG A 222 -15.87 12.69 -10.83
C ARG A 222 -16.02 11.85 -9.58
N THR A 223 -16.97 10.93 -9.63
CA THR A 223 -17.41 10.10 -8.50
C THR A 223 -16.81 8.71 -8.57
N VAL A 224 -16.50 8.17 -7.40
CA VAL A 224 -16.37 6.74 -7.17
C VAL A 224 -17.01 6.39 -5.82
N ARG A 225 -17.85 5.35 -5.83
CA ARG A 225 -18.48 4.81 -4.63
C ARG A 225 -17.67 3.62 -4.14
N VAL A 226 -17.32 3.57 -2.85
CA VAL A 226 -16.45 2.53 -2.28
C VAL A 226 -16.99 1.98 -0.96
N ASP A 227 -16.57 0.78 -0.55
CA ASP A 227 -16.81 0.28 0.81
C ASP A 227 -16.04 1.15 1.81
N ILE A 228 -16.76 1.79 2.74
CA ILE A 228 -16.15 2.67 3.73
C ILE A 228 -15.12 1.94 4.59
N ARG A 229 -15.27 0.62 4.81
CA ARG A 229 -14.37 -0.17 5.66
C ARG A 229 -12.97 -0.20 5.04
N ALA A 230 -12.86 -0.31 3.72
CA ALA A 230 -11.57 -0.30 3.03
C ALA A 230 -10.81 0.99 3.30
N VAL A 231 -11.46 2.13 3.07
CA VAL A 231 -10.89 3.47 3.30
C VAL A 231 -10.60 3.69 4.79
N TYR A 232 -11.51 3.29 5.67
CA TYR A 232 -11.35 3.37 7.11
C TYR A 232 -10.13 2.58 7.61
N HIS A 233 -9.97 1.33 7.14
CA HIS A 233 -8.85 0.48 7.54
C HIS A 233 -7.51 1.05 7.07
N LEU A 234 -7.45 1.58 5.84
CA LEU A 234 -6.29 2.32 5.34
C LEU A 234 -5.96 3.49 6.27
N LEU A 235 -6.91 4.41 6.46
CA LEU A 235 -6.67 5.66 7.18
C LEU A 235 -6.30 5.42 8.65
N ARG A 236 -6.97 4.48 9.32
CA ARG A 236 -6.70 4.14 10.73
C ARG A 236 -5.37 3.45 10.91
N SER A 237 -4.94 2.64 9.95
CA SER A 237 -3.68 1.90 10.03
C SER A 237 -2.50 2.68 9.46
N PHE A 238 -2.78 3.80 8.77
CA PHE A 238 -1.80 4.55 7.99
C PHE A 238 -0.50 4.80 8.77
N PRO A 239 0.67 4.40 8.21
CA PRO A 239 1.92 4.49 8.94
C PRO A 239 2.28 5.94 9.26
N SER A 240 2.77 6.19 10.47
CA SER A 240 3.24 7.53 10.87
C SER A 240 4.50 7.98 10.13
N LEU A 241 5.19 7.09 9.41
CA LEU A 241 6.36 7.41 8.60
C LEU A 241 6.02 8.25 7.35
N PHE A 242 4.83 8.05 6.78
CA PHE A 242 4.41 8.77 5.57
C PHE A 242 3.91 10.17 5.92
N THR A 243 4.45 11.20 5.27
CA THR A 243 4.07 12.59 5.50
C THR A 243 2.62 12.81 5.09
N MET A 244 1.80 13.25 6.05
CA MET A 244 0.34 13.32 5.92
C MET A 244 -0.13 14.27 4.80
N SER A 245 0.64 15.30 4.43
CA SER A 245 0.30 16.27 3.39
C SER A 245 0.68 15.84 1.96
N ARG A 246 1.33 14.69 1.79
CA ARG A 246 1.82 14.20 0.48
C ARG A 246 0.97 13.07 -0.11
N THR A 247 -0.19 12.78 0.48
CA THR A 247 -1.03 11.70 -0.04
C THR A 247 -1.80 12.15 -1.25
N LEU A 248 -1.46 11.57 -2.38
CA LEU A 248 -2.11 11.80 -3.66
C LEU A 248 -3.29 10.85 -3.80
N LEU A 249 -4.46 11.42 -4.03
CA LEU A 249 -5.69 10.71 -4.38
C LEU A 249 -5.84 10.74 -5.90
N ARG A 250 -6.02 9.58 -6.52
CA ARG A 250 -6.43 9.48 -7.93
C ARG A 250 -7.80 8.82 -8.02
N ILE A 251 -8.67 9.40 -8.83
CA ILE A 251 -10.02 8.89 -9.08
C ILE A 251 -10.09 8.38 -10.52
N VAL A 252 -10.43 7.11 -10.66
CA VAL A 252 -10.89 6.52 -11.91
C VAL A 252 -12.41 6.38 -11.77
N PRO A 253 -13.20 7.23 -12.47
CA PRO A 253 -14.64 7.31 -12.26
C PRO A 253 -15.30 5.94 -12.32
N GLU A 254 -16.22 5.68 -11.38
CA GLU A 254 -17.01 4.45 -11.27
C GLU A 254 -16.21 3.14 -11.07
N LYS A 255 -14.88 3.16 -11.18
CA LYS A 255 -14.04 1.96 -11.16
C LYS A 255 -13.22 1.81 -9.91
N MET A 256 -12.50 2.85 -9.48
CA MET A 256 -11.61 2.75 -8.32
C MET A 256 -11.07 4.10 -7.85
N VAL A 257 -10.64 4.12 -6.60
CA VAL A 257 -9.83 5.20 -6.03
C VAL A 257 -8.46 4.66 -5.63
N VAL A 258 -7.44 5.50 -5.79
CA VAL A 258 -6.05 5.14 -5.55
C VAL A 258 -5.43 6.14 -4.61
N PHE A 259 -4.86 5.65 -3.53
CA PHE A 259 -4.08 6.42 -2.57
C PHE A 259 -2.61 6.10 -2.80
N SER A 260 -1.78 7.11 -3.03
CA SER A 260 -0.34 6.92 -3.14
C SER A 260 0.45 7.93 -2.33
N VAL A 261 1.55 7.47 -1.74
CA VAL A 261 2.57 8.32 -1.13
C VAL A 261 3.93 7.88 -1.59
N GLU A 262 4.77 8.84 -1.94
CA GLU A 262 6.17 8.61 -2.28
C GLU A 262 7.07 9.37 -1.31
N GLN A 263 8.03 8.64 -0.74
CA GLN A 263 9.14 9.14 0.05
C GLN A 263 10.41 8.42 -0.40
N ASN A 264 11.59 9.04 -0.20
CA ASN A 264 12.85 8.58 -0.79
C ASN A 264 13.14 7.08 -0.59
N GLU A 265 12.93 6.58 0.62
CA GLU A 265 13.24 5.20 1.00
C GLU A 265 12.08 4.21 0.77
N ALA A 266 10.83 4.71 0.77
CA ALA A 266 9.63 3.88 0.69
C ALA A 266 8.47 4.58 -0.03
N SER A 267 7.69 3.82 -0.79
CA SER A 267 6.42 4.28 -1.34
C SER A 267 5.27 3.34 -1.00
N LEU A 268 4.08 3.93 -0.90
CA LEU A 268 2.82 3.25 -0.63
C LEU A 268 1.88 3.47 -1.80
N LEU A 269 1.22 2.40 -2.22
CA LEU A 269 0.14 2.42 -3.19
C LEU A 269 -1.00 1.53 -2.72
N TYR A 270 -2.21 2.09 -2.63
CA TYR A 270 -3.39 1.39 -2.17
C TYR A 270 -4.59 1.68 -3.07
N PHE A 271 -5.22 0.62 -3.58
CA PHE A 271 -6.40 0.72 -4.43
C PHE A 271 -7.62 0.25 -3.66
N VAL A 272 -8.71 0.97 -3.83
CA VAL A 272 -10.04 0.54 -3.39
C VAL A 272 -10.93 0.46 -4.61
N SER A 273 -11.46 -0.73 -4.86
CA SER A 273 -12.38 -0.98 -5.97
C SER A 273 -13.67 -0.20 -5.77
N GLY A 274 -14.19 0.34 -6.87
CA GLY A 274 -15.51 0.92 -6.95
C GLY A 274 -16.59 -0.14 -6.74
N MET A 275 -17.65 0.25 -6.07
CA MET A 275 -18.88 -0.53 -5.91
C MET A 275 -19.89 -0.01 -6.94
N ALA A 276 -20.62 -0.92 -7.58
CA ALA A 276 -21.82 -0.59 -8.34
C ALA A 276 -22.94 -0.07 -7.41
#